data_AF-A0A4D4M9X7-F1
#
_entry.id   AF-A0A4D4M9X7-F1
#
_cell.length_a   1.000
_cell.length_b   1.000
_cell.length_c   1.000
_cell.angle_alpha   90.00
_cell.angle_beta   90.00
_cell.angle_gamma   90.00
#
_symmetry.space_group_name_H-M   'P 1'
#
loop_
_entity.id
_entity.type
_entity.pdbx_description
1 polymer ?
#
loop_
_entity_poly.entity_id
_entity_poly.type
_entity_poly.pdbx_seq_one_letter_code
_entity_poly.pdbx_strand_id
1 'polypeptide(L)'
;MAAAESRRAEQLQVLKEFVAKAQEAERVAYSRPDPWGDDENGWMTGAGPVMTTLWTASGNVMLLCDEALHEPVRLYGYALNQAVWRDIGDTEVNEHLETHKTAFMTAARKSLASG
;
A
#
# COMPACT_ATOMS: atom_id res chain seq x y z
N MET A 1 -19.66 -19.24 -14.74
CA MET A 1 -18.79 -19.77 -13.67
C MET A 1 -17.31 -19.57 -13.97
N ALA A 2 -16.74 -20.17 -15.03
CA ALA A 2 -15.30 -20.04 -15.32
C ALA A 2 -14.77 -18.58 -15.44
N ALA A 3 -15.52 -17.68 -16.08
CA ALA A 3 -15.12 -16.27 -16.20
C ALA A 3 -15.16 -15.50 -14.87
N ALA A 4 -16.09 -15.82 -13.98
CA ALA A 4 -16.18 -15.20 -12.65
C ALA A 4 -15.05 -15.68 -11.74
N GLU A 5 -14.73 -16.98 -11.79
CA GLU A 5 -13.61 -17.56 -11.06
C GLU A 5 -12.26 -17.01 -11.55
N SER A 6 -12.09 -16.83 -12.87
CA SER A 6 -10.92 -16.19 -13.46
C SER A 6 -10.76 -14.74 -13.01
N ARG A 7 -11.85 -13.96 -12.97
CA ARG A 7 -11.81 -12.57 -12.47
C ARG A 7 -11.47 -12.50 -10.98
N ARG A 8 -12.02 -13.40 -10.18
CA ARG A 8 -11.71 -13.49 -8.75
C ARG A 8 -10.24 -13.84 -8.49
N ALA A 9 -9.67 -14.74 -9.30
CA ALA A 9 -8.24 -15.07 -9.23
C ALA A 9 -7.35 -13.88 -9.61
N GLU A 10 -7.73 -13.13 -10.66
CA GLU A 10 -7.04 -11.90 -11.08
C GLU A 10 -7.09 -10.83 -9.98
N GLN A 11 -8.26 -10.59 -9.39
CA GLN A 11 -8.42 -9.67 -8.25
C GLN A 11 -7.57 -10.08 -7.05
N LEU A 12 -7.56 -11.38 -6.69
CA LEU A 12 -6.74 -11.88 -5.61
C LEU A 12 -5.24 -11.63 -5.88
N GLN A 13 -4.79 -11.82 -7.13
CA GLN A 13 -3.40 -11.57 -7.50
C GLN A 13 -3.03 -10.08 -7.37
N VAL A 14 -3.89 -9.18 -7.85
CA VAL A 14 -3.71 -7.73 -7.71
C VAL A 14 -3.67 -7.30 -6.24
N LEU A 15 -4.56 -7.83 -5.41
CA LEU A 15 -4.58 -7.54 -3.98
C LEU A 15 -3.31 -8.03 -3.27
N LYS A 16 -2.82 -9.22 -3.62
CA LYS A 16 -1.54 -9.74 -3.09
C LYS A 16 -0.36 -8.87 -3.50
N GLU A 17 -0.34 -8.41 -4.75
CA GLU A 17 0.72 -7.53 -5.25
C GLU A 17 0.72 -6.19 -4.51
N PHE A 18 -0.46 -5.57 -4.33
CA PHE A 18 -0.57 -4.34 -3.54
C PHE A 18 -0.10 -4.53 -2.10
N VAL A 19 -0.48 -5.63 -1.43
CA VAL A 19 0.02 -5.93 -0.07
C VAL A 19 1.55 -6.06 -0.04
N ALA A 20 2.14 -6.74 -1.02
CA ALA A 20 3.60 -6.88 -1.10
C ALA A 20 4.28 -5.51 -1.26
N LYS A 21 3.75 -4.64 -2.13
CA LYS A 21 4.29 -3.28 -2.34
C LYS A 21 4.07 -2.35 -1.15
N ALA A 22 2.94 -2.49 -0.47
CA ALA A 22 2.69 -1.81 0.79
C ALA A 22 3.71 -2.19 1.87
N GLN A 23 4.07 -3.48 1.97
CA GLN A 23 5.09 -3.95 2.90
C GLN A 23 6.50 -3.48 2.54
N GLU A 24 6.83 -3.38 1.25
CA GLU A 24 8.10 -2.78 0.80
C GLU A 24 8.18 -1.31 1.23
N ALA A 25 7.10 -0.53 1.01
CA ALA A 25 7.03 0.86 1.45
C ALA A 25 7.07 1.01 2.99
N GLU A 26 6.40 0.12 3.73
CA GLU A 26 6.45 0.08 5.20
C GLU A 26 7.89 -0.12 5.70
N ARG A 27 8.67 -1.03 5.09
CA ARG A 27 10.10 -1.22 5.43
C ARG A 27 10.94 0.02 5.14
N VAL A 28 10.68 0.70 4.04
CA VAL A 28 11.36 1.96 3.69
C VAL A 28 11.07 3.04 4.75
N ALA A 29 9.82 3.13 5.22
CA ALA A 29 9.46 4.06 6.30
C ALA A 29 10.21 3.74 7.60
N TYR A 30 10.32 2.47 8.00
CA TYR A 30 11.10 2.06 9.17
C TYR A 30 12.59 2.33 9.06
N SER A 31 13.15 2.27 7.84
CA SER A 31 14.57 2.50 7.61
C SER A 31 14.92 3.97 7.36
N ARG A 32 13.97 4.89 7.56
CA ARG A 32 14.16 6.31 7.28
C ARG A 32 15.21 6.91 8.23
N PRO A 33 16.23 7.62 7.73
CA PRO A 33 17.21 8.28 8.58
C PRO A 33 16.62 9.50 9.30
N ASP A 34 17.20 9.85 10.43
CA ASP A 34 16.95 11.12 11.14
C ASP A 34 18.28 11.89 11.29
N PRO A 35 18.42 13.11 10.72
CA PRO A 35 17.49 13.82 9.84
C PRO A 35 17.47 13.27 8.40
N TRP A 36 16.33 13.40 7.70
CA TRP A 36 16.17 12.99 6.31
C TRP A 36 16.23 14.22 5.39
N GLY A 37 17.31 14.37 4.64
CA GLY A 37 17.50 15.54 3.78
C GLY A 37 18.63 15.34 2.79
N ASP A 38 19.74 14.78 3.29
CA ASP A 38 20.87 14.42 2.46
C ASP A 38 20.80 12.92 2.13
N ASP A 39 20.80 12.57 0.84
CA ASP A 39 20.75 11.18 0.36
C ASP A 39 22.11 10.47 0.50
N GLU A 40 22.88 10.80 1.53
CA GLU A 40 24.24 10.29 1.75
C GLU A 40 24.27 8.76 1.91
N ASN A 41 23.19 8.20 2.44
CA ASN A 41 23.02 6.75 2.61
C ASN A 41 22.21 6.09 1.47
N GLY A 42 21.86 6.83 0.43
CA GLY A 42 21.09 6.34 -0.72
C GLY A 42 19.63 5.96 -0.42
N TRP A 43 19.11 6.28 0.78
CA TRP A 43 17.75 5.94 1.18
C TRP A 43 16.70 6.62 0.28
N MET A 44 16.84 7.91 -0.05
CA MET A 44 15.89 8.59 -0.93
C MET A 44 15.92 7.99 -2.33
N THR A 45 17.11 7.73 -2.88
CA THR A 45 17.27 7.08 -4.18
C THR A 45 16.60 5.70 -4.21
N GLY A 46 16.69 4.94 -3.12
CA GLY A 46 16.03 3.63 -2.97
C GLY A 46 14.52 3.70 -2.73
N ALA A 47 14.05 4.71 -2.01
CA ALA A 47 12.64 4.88 -1.64
C ALA A 47 11.75 5.27 -2.82
N GLY A 48 12.26 6.08 -3.76
CA GLY A 48 11.52 6.55 -4.94
C GLY A 48 10.93 5.42 -5.80
N PRO A 49 11.74 4.43 -6.24
CA PRO A 49 11.25 3.27 -6.98
C PRO A 49 10.21 2.45 -6.21
N VAL A 50 10.42 2.23 -4.90
CA VAL A 50 9.45 1.49 -4.06
C VAL A 50 8.09 2.19 -4.08
N MET A 51 8.08 3.51 -3.84
CA MET A 51 6.84 4.29 -3.86
C MET A 51 6.19 4.34 -5.23
N THR A 52 6.97 4.37 -6.31
CA THR A 52 6.44 4.22 -7.68
C THR A 52 5.69 2.90 -7.84
N THR A 53 6.29 1.79 -7.42
CA THR A 53 5.63 0.47 -7.53
C THR A 53 4.39 0.33 -6.65
N LEU A 54 4.37 0.97 -5.48
CA LEU A 54 3.17 1.06 -4.63
C LEU A 54 2.03 1.76 -5.37
N TRP A 55 2.30 2.90 -6.01
CA TRP A 55 1.28 3.65 -6.75
C TRP A 55 0.78 2.89 -7.97
N THR A 56 1.65 2.19 -8.69
CA THR A 56 1.24 1.29 -9.78
C THR A 56 0.31 0.19 -9.26
N ALA A 57 0.67 -0.48 -8.16
CA ALA A 57 -0.16 -1.53 -7.57
C ALA A 57 -1.51 -0.97 -7.07
N SER A 58 -1.53 0.23 -6.49
CA SER A 58 -2.77 0.92 -6.11
C SER A 58 -3.66 1.19 -7.33
N GLY A 59 -3.07 1.62 -8.45
CA GLY A 59 -3.79 1.81 -9.71
C GLY A 59 -4.40 0.50 -10.23
N ASN A 60 -3.66 -0.61 -10.15
CA ASN A 60 -4.17 -1.92 -10.54
C ASN A 60 -5.39 -2.34 -9.71
N VAL A 61 -5.38 -2.06 -8.40
CA VAL A 61 -6.57 -2.28 -7.54
C VAL A 61 -7.76 -1.47 -8.03
N MET A 62 -7.56 -0.18 -8.34
CA MET A 62 -8.64 0.69 -8.84
C MET A 62 -9.17 0.28 -10.22
N LEU A 63 -8.37 -0.41 -11.04
CA LEU A 63 -8.77 -0.84 -12.38
C LEU A 63 -9.52 -2.17 -12.40
N LEU A 64 -9.16 -3.10 -11.51
CA LEU A 64 -9.55 -4.50 -11.63
C LEU A 64 -10.43 -5.00 -10.47
N CYS A 65 -10.45 -4.29 -9.34
CA CYS A 65 -11.17 -4.70 -8.14
C CYS A 65 -12.48 -3.92 -7.95
N ASP A 66 -13.27 -4.34 -6.96
CA ASP A 66 -14.54 -3.72 -6.59
C ASP A 66 -14.35 -2.26 -6.11
N GLU A 67 -15.31 -1.38 -6.43
CA GLU A 67 -15.25 0.04 -6.05
C GLU A 67 -15.14 0.26 -4.53
N ALA A 68 -15.63 -0.67 -3.72
CA ALA A 68 -15.49 -0.64 -2.27
C ALA A 68 -14.02 -0.64 -1.79
N LEU A 69 -13.07 -1.01 -2.67
CA LEU A 69 -11.62 -0.97 -2.39
C LEU A 69 -10.97 0.37 -2.73
N HIS A 70 -11.62 1.24 -3.50
CA HIS A 70 -10.99 2.47 -4.02
C HIS A 70 -10.57 3.42 -2.92
N GLU A 71 -11.42 3.67 -1.94
CA GLU A 71 -11.07 4.56 -0.83
C GLU A 71 -10.04 3.91 0.11
N PRO A 72 -10.22 2.66 0.59
CA PRO A 72 -9.23 2.01 1.45
C PRO A 72 -7.83 1.89 0.84
N VAL A 73 -7.70 1.54 -0.45
CA VAL A 73 -6.40 1.44 -1.12
C VAL A 73 -5.71 2.81 -1.20
N ARG A 74 -6.49 3.85 -1.52
CA ARG A 74 -6.01 5.23 -1.62
C ARG A 74 -5.52 5.75 -0.27
N LEU A 75 -6.33 5.59 0.78
CA LEU A 75 -5.98 6.07 2.12
C LEU A 75 -4.75 5.34 2.68
N TYR A 76 -4.65 4.02 2.46
CA TYR A 76 -3.48 3.27 2.89
C TYR A 76 -2.22 3.65 2.13
N GLY A 77 -2.30 3.84 0.81
CA GLY A 77 -1.19 4.38 0.01
C GLY A 77 -0.72 5.75 0.48
N TYR A 78 -1.65 6.67 0.82
CA TYR A 78 -1.29 7.98 1.36
C TYR A 78 -0.66 7.92 2.75
N ALA A 79 -1.14 7.04 3.63
CA ALA A 79 -0.52 6.84 4.94
C ALA A 79 0.92 6.33 4.80
N LEU A 80 1.17 5.38 3.90
CA LEU A 80 2.53 4.93 3.56
C LEU A 80 3.39 6.07 3.00
N ASN A 81 2.84 6.88 2.10
CA ASN A 81 3.54 8.02 1.54
C ASN A 81 3.92 9.07 2.61
N GLN A 82 3.05 9.29 3.60
CA GLN A 82 3.35 10.16 4.73
C GLN A 82 4.46 9.53 5.59
N ALA A 83 4.35 8.26 5.96
CA ALA A 83 5.37 7.57 6.75
C ALA A 83 6.75 7.54 6.05
N VAL A 84 6.79 7.44 4.72
CA VAL A 84 8.04 7.51 3.95
C VAL A 84 8.55 8.95 3.88
N TRP A 85 7.77 9.89 3.34
CA TRP A 85 8.29 11.20 2.90
C TRP A 85 8.00 12.38 3.83
N ARG A 86 7.26 12.18 4.92
CA ARG A 86 6.81 13.27 5.78
C ARG A 86 7.10 12.94 7.23
N ASP A 87 7.32 13.97 8.02
CA ASP A 87 7.31 13.81 9.47
C ASP A 87 5.90 13.35 9.92
N ILE A 88 5.85 12.26 10.68
CA ILE A 88 4.63 11.71 11.29
C ILE A 88 4.54 12.04 12.78
N GLY A 89 5.41 12.94 13.25
CA GLY A 89 5.58 13.30 14.66
C GLY A 89 6.13 12.12 15.47
N ASP A 90 5.77 12.10 16.75
CA ASP A 90 6.17 11.04 17.69
C ASP A 90 5.39 9.72 17.50
N THR A 91 4.69 9.56 16.38
CA THR A 91 3.89 8.36 16.09
C THR A 91 4.79 7.29 15.48
N GLU A 92 4.73 6.07 16.01
CA GLU A 92 5.42 4.94 15.41
C GLU A 92 4.80 4.58 14.04
N VAL A 93 5.63 4.08 13.11
CA VAL A 93 5.19 3.75 11.75
C VAL A 93 4.03 2.75 11.76
N ASN A 94 4.05 1.74 12.64
CA ASN A 94 2.94 0.79 12.76
C ASN A 94 1.64 1.48 13.20
N GLU A 95 1.69 2.33 14.21
CA GLU A 95 0.53 3.03 14.76
C GLU A 95 -0.09 3.96 13.70
N HIS A 96 0.74 4.69 12.95
CA HIS A 96 0.29 5.54 11.85
C HIS A 96 -0.45 4.76 10.75
N LEU A 97 -0.01 3.52 10.49
CA LEU A 97 -0.52 2.69 9.39
C LEU A 97 -1.69 1.77 9.79
N GLU A 98 -1.81 1.40 11.07
CA GLU A 98 -2.67 0.31 11.53
C GLU A 98 -4.13 0.47 11.10
N THR A 99 -4.69 1.66 11.30
CA THR A 99 -6.09 1.95 10.96
C THR A 99 -6.35 1.78 9.46
N HIS A 100 -5.44 2.30 8.62
CA HIS A 100 -5.56 2.24 7.17
C HIS A 100 -5.35 0.81 6.64
N LYS A 101 -4.36 0.10 7.17
CA LYS A 101 -4.07 -1.30 6.86
C LYS A 101 -5.27 -2.19 7.20
N THR A 102 -5.87 -2.00 8.37
CA THR A 102 -7.05 -2.75 8.82
C THR A 102 -8.27 -2.50 7.96
N ALA A 103 -8.52 -1.23 7.60
CA ALA A 103 -9.60 -0.85 6.69
C ALA A 103 -9.45 -1.52 5.31
N PHE A 104 -8.26 -1.46 4.71
CA PHE A 104 -7.96 -2.13 3.45
C PHE A 104 -8.17 -3.65 3.52
N MET A 105 -7.58 -4.33 4.51
CA MET A 105 -7.71 -5.78 4.65
C MET A 105 -9.17 -6.22 4.86
N THR A 106 -9.95 -5.42 5.59
CA THR A 106 -11.37 -5.66 5.80
C THR A 106 -12.17 -5.53 4.50
N ALA A 107 -11.91 -4.48 3.72
CA ALA A 107 -12.55 -4.28 2.41
C ALA A 107 -12.17 -5.38 1.43
N ALA A 108 -10.90 -5.77 1.36
CA ALA A 108 -10.40 -6.83 0.48
C ALA A 108 -11.07 -8.18 0.79
N ARG A 109 -11.17 -8.54 2.08
CA ARG A 109 -11.86 -9.76 2.50
C ARG A 109 -13.35 -9.74 2.13
N LYS A 110 -14.03 -8.60 2.29
CA LYS A 110 -15.45 -8.46 1.91
C LYS A 110 -15.64 -8.61 0.40
N SER A 111 -14.84 -7.89 -0.40
CA SER A 111 -14.89 -7.94 -1.87
C SER A 111 -14.67 -9.36 -2.40
N LEU A 112 -13.69 -10.09 -1.87
CA LEU A 112 -13.42 -11.48 -2.25
C LEU A 112 -14.48 -12.48 -1.78
N ALA A 113 -15.29 -12.15 -0.76
CA ALA A 113 -16.36 -13.01 -0.28
C ALA A 113 -17.68 -12.80 -1.05
N SER A 114 -17.87 -11.62 -1.64
CA SER A 114 -19.04 -11.26 -2.45
C SER A 114 -18.92 -11.61 -3.93
N GLY A 115 -17.72 -11.96 -4.41
CA GLY A 115 -17.42 -12.29 -5.82
C GLY A 115 -17.42 -13.78 -6.16
#